data_AF-A0AAI9HPA3-F1
#
_entry.id   AF-A0AAI9HPA3-F1
#
_cell.length_a   1.000
_cell.length_b   1.000
_cell.length_c   1.000
_cell.angle_alpha   90.00
_cell.angle_beta   90.00
_cell.angle_gamma   90.00
#
_symmetry.space_group_name_H-M   'P 1'
#
loop_
_entity.id
_entity.type
_entity.pdbx_description
1 polymer ?
#
loop_
_entity_poly.entity_id
_entity_poly.type
_entity_poly.pdbx_seq_one_letter_code
_entity_poly.pdbx_strand_id
1 'polypeptide(L)'
;MQAQGVLFGQIAAVFGIVIAGVWGATQWTAAALGYQLRLGSPWFDLHGTPVYYPWKLFEWWFFFDAYAPQVFDTGGMIAASSGLLAVAVAIAMSVWRSRQARKVTTYGSARWADAADVRKAGLTQPVGVFLGHHESQYLRHEGPEHVLTFAPTRSGKGVGLVVPTLLSWPASVVVHDIKGENWTLTAGWRSRFSHCLLFNPTDAKSAAYNPLLEVRRGAHEVRDVQNVADILVDPDGALERRNHWEKTSHALLV
;
A
#
# COMPACT_ATOMS: atom_id res chain seq x y z
N MET A 1 -21.94 -2.38 -14.14
CA MET A 1 -22.98 -2.35 -13.09
C MET A 1 -22.47 -3.14 -11.88
N GLN A 2 -21.92 -2.46 -10.87
CA GLN A 2 -21.66 -3.12 -9.58
C GLN A 2 -23.02 -3.34 -8.91
N ALA A 3 -23.34 -4.60 -8.60
CA ALA A 3 -24.52 -4.93 -7.81
C ALA A 3 -24.50 -4.07 -6.55
N GLN A 4 -25.51 -3.23 -6.37
CA GLN A 4 -25.76 -2.56 -5.10
C GLN A 4 -26.04 -3.67 -4.08
N GLY A 5 -24.98 -4.10 -3.39
CA GLY A 5 -25.06 -5.15 -2.39
C GLY A 5 -26.15 -4.79 -1.38
N VAL A 6 -27.15 -5.65 -1.31
CA VAL A 6 -28.24 -5.56 -0.35
C VAL A 6 -27.64 -5.40 1.05
N LEU A 7 -28.24 -4.51 1.86
CA LEU A 7 -27.75 -4.06 3.17
C LEU A 7 -27.81 -5.14 4.27
N PHE A 8 -27.58 -6.40 3.94
CA PHE A 8 -27.78 -7.54 4.85
C PHE A 8 -27.03 -7.38 6.18
N GLY A 9 -25.77 -6.88 6.16
CA GLY A 9 -25.00 -6.65 7.39
C GLY A 9 -25.59 -5.55 8.30
N GLN A 10 -26.00 -4.42 7.70
CA GLN A 10 -26.62 -3.32 8.45
C GLN A 10 -28.01 -3.70 8.97
N ILE A 11 -28.80 -4.39 8.13
CA ILE A 11 -30.11 -4.93 8.50
C ILE A 11 -29.95 -5.91 9.68
N ALA A 12 -29.05 -6.89 9.57
CA ALA A 12 -28.82 -7.88 10.62
C ALA A 12 -28.37 -7.23 11.95
N ALA A 13 -27.48 -6.24 11.90
CA ALA A 13 -27.04 -5.52 13.09
C ALA A 13 -28.18 -4.72 13.76
N VAL A 14 -28.99 -4.00 12.98
CA VAL A 14 -30.13 -3.23 13.50
C VAL A 14 -31.18 -4.15 14.13
N PHE A 15 -31.60 -5.19 13.41
CA PHE A 15 -32.57 -6.15 13.93
C PHE A 15 -32.01 -6.90 15.15
N GLY A 16 -30.72 -7.26 15.14
CA GLY A 16 -30.06 -7.90 16.28
C GLY A 16 -30.08 -7.04 17.54
N ILE A 17 -29.76 -5.74 17.43
CA ILE A 17 -29.80 -4.82 18.58
C ILE A 17 -31.22 -4.67 19.14
N VAL A 18 -32.22 -4.49 18.26
CA VAL A 18 -33.61 -4.33 18.69
C VAL A 18 -34.14 -5.60 19.36
N ILE A 19 -33.91 -6.77 18.75
CA ILE A 19 -34.34 -8.05 19.31
C ILE A 19 -33.66 -8.31 20.65
N ALA A 20 -32.34 -8.10 20.74
CA ALA A 20 -31.59 -8.30 21.98
C ALA A 20 -32.05 -7.33 23.09
N GLY A 21 -32.31 -6.06 22.74
CA GLY A 21 -32.79 -5.06 23.69
C GLY A 21 -34.20 -5.33 24.20
N VAL A 22 -35.13 -5.67 23.31
CA VAL A 22 -36.50 -6.07 23.67
C VAL A 22 -36.51 -7.37 24.48
N TRP A 23 -35.64 -8.32 24.13
CA TRP A 23 -35.51 -9.56 24.90
C TRP A 23 -34.91 -9.33 26.29
N GLY A 24 -33.86 -8.49 26.38
CA GLY A 24 -33.28 -8.06 27.64
C GLY A 24 -34.28 -7.32 28.52
N ALA A 25 -35.07 -6.41 27.95
CA ALA A 25 -36.16 -5.74 28.64
C ALA A 25 -37.20 -6.73 29.19
N THR A 26 -37.56 -7.74 28.39
CA THR A 26 -38.48 -8.80 28.83
C THR A 26 -37.92 -9.60 30.00
N GLN A 27 -36.66 -10.04 29.94
CA GLN A 27 -36.05 -10.79 31.04
C GLN A 27 -35.90 -9.93 32.29
N TRP A 28 -35.55 -8.65 32.12
CA TRP A 28 -35.45 -7.71 33.22
C TRP A 28 -36.81 -7.51 33.91
N THR A 29 -37.89 -7.32 33.14
CA THR A 29 -39.25 -7.19 33.69
C THR A 29 -39.71 -8.48 34.38
N ALA A 30 -39.40 -9.65 33.81
CA ALA A 30 -39.71 -10.94 34.44
C ALA A 30 -38.98 -11.11 35.79
N ALA A 31 -37.70 -10.74 35.84
CA ALA A 31 -36.89 -10.77 37.06
C ALA A 31 -37.40 -9.77 38.11
N ALA A 32 -37.75 -8.55 37.69
CA ALA A 32 -38.28 -7.51 38.58
C ALA A 32 -39.64 -7.90 39.19
N LEU A 33 -40.45 -8.67 38.47
CA LEU A 33 -41.71 -9.23 38.97
C LEU A 33 -41.53 -10.56 39.72
N GLY A 34 -40.31 -11.08 39.82
CA GLY A 34 -40.00 -12.30 40.57
C GLY A 34 -40.49 -13.59 39.90
N TYR A 35 -40.54 -13.63 38.56
CA TYR A 35 -40.90 -14.83 37.79
C TYR A 35 -42.24 -15.46 38.18
N GLN A 36 -43.25 -14.63 38.48
CA GLN A 36 -44.56 -15.08 38.90
C GLN A 36 -45.22 -15.99 37.87
N LEU A 37 -45.94 -17.02 38.35
CA LEU A 37 -46.72 -17.96 37.52
C LEU A 37 -47.72 -17.26 36.58
N ARG A 38 -48.19 -16.05 36.93
CA ARG A 38 -49.12 -15.25 36.11
C ARG A 38 -48.49 -14.69 34.83
N LEU A 39 -47.16 -14.67 34.72
CA LEU A 39 -46.44 -14.27 33.49
C LEU A 39 -46.53 -15.34 32.38
N GLY A 40 -47.06 -16.53 32.72
CA GLY A 40 -47.23 -17.65 31.81
C GLY A 40 -46.04 -18.61 31.85
N SER A 41 -46.06 -19.61 30.95
CA SER A 41 -44.97 -20.57 30.85
C SER A 41 -43.73 -19.93 30.20
N PRO A 42 -42.52 -20.14 30.76
CA PRO A 42 -41.30 -19.73 30.10
C PRO A 42 -41.08 -20.52 28.81
N TRP A 43 -40.28 -19.96 27.90
CA TRP A 43 -39.86 -20.63 26.68
C TRP A 43 -38.93 -21.81 27.01
N PHE A 44 -37.97 -21.57 27.90
CA PHE A 44 -37.09 -22.60 28.47
C PHE A 44 -36.56 -22.13 29.82
N ASP A 45 -35.95 -23.05 30.56
CA ASP A 45 -35.23 -22.75 31.79
C ASP A 45 -33.72 -22.78 31.53
N LEU A 46 -33.01 -21.75 32.01
CA LEU A 46 -31.56 -21.65 31.93
C LEU A 46 -30.98 -21.57 33.34
N HIS A 47 -30.36 -22.65 33.81
CA HIS A 47 -29.74 -22.74 35.14
C HIS A 47 -30.68 -22.32 36.29
N GLY A 48 -31.96 -22.71 36.23
CA GLY A 48 -32.98 -22.37 37.21
C GLY A 48 -33.61 -20.98 37.02
N THR A 49 -33.30 -20.29 35.92
CA THR A 49 -33.89 -18.99 35.57
C THR A 49 -34.85 -19.15 34.38
N PRO A 50 -36.15 -18.88 34.55
CA PRO A 50 -37.13 -18.93 33.47
C PRO A 50 -36.84 -17.88 32.38
N VAL A 51 -36.66 -18.31 31.12
CA VAL A 51 -36.42 -17.43 29.98
C VAL A 51 -37.69 -17.29 29.14
N TYR A 52 -38.15 -16.05 28.95
CA TYR A 52 -39.36 -15.76 28.17
C TYR A 52 -39.07 -15.31 26.73
N TYR A 53 -40.07 -15.35 25.86
CA TYR A 53 -39.96 -14.82 24.50
C TYR A 53 -39.83 -13.30 24.47
N PRO A 54 -39.08 -12.70 23.53
CA PRO A 54 -38.87 -11.25 23.47
C PRO A 54 -40.13 -10.39 23.43
N TRP A 55 -41.23 -10.85 22.82
CA TRP A 55 -42.47 -10.06 22.71
C TRP A 55 -43.35 -10.09 23.97
N LYS A 56 -43.03 -10.93 24.96
CA LYS A 56 -43.86 -11.08 26.17
C LYS A 56 -43.96 -9.81 27.00
N LEU A 57 -42.95 -8.94 26.94
CA LEU A 57 -43.02 -7.61 27.56
C LEU A 57 -44.29 -6.84 27.18
N PHE A 58 -44.67 -6.82 25.89
CA PHE A 58 -45.82 -6.05 25.42
C PHE A 58 -47.16 -6.65 25.89
N GLU A 59 -47.25 -7.98 25.91
CA GLU A 59 -48.42 -8.70 26.42
C GLU A 59 -48.60 -8.41 27.92
N TRP A 60 -47.54 -8.55 28.71
CA TRP A 60 -47.59 -8.26 30.14
C TRP A 60 -47.87 -6.80 30.42
N TRP A 61 -47.28 -5.89 29.65
CA TRP A 61 -47.55 -4.47 29.77
C TRP A 61 -49.04 -4.21 29.55
N PHE A 62 -49.64 -4.73 28.48
CA PHE A 62 -51.07 -4.52 28.21
C PHE A 62 -52.00 -5.03 29.33
N PHE A 63 -51.70 -6.19 29.93
CA PHE A 63 -52.58 -6.82 30.92
C PHE A 63 -52.29 -6.44 32.37
N PHE A 64 -51.05 -6.10 32.70
CA PHE A 64 -50.58 -5.98 34.09
C PHE A 64 -50.02 -4.59 34.46
N ASP A 65 -50.00 -3.62 33.54
CA ASP A 65 -49.49 -2.26 33.77
C ASP A 65 -50.00 -1.66 35.09
N ALA A 66 -51.32 -1.74 35.30
CA ALA A 66 -52.00 -1.13 36.45
C ALA A 66 -51.49 -1.61 37.81
N TYR A 67 -50.84 -2.77 37.88
CA TYR A 67 -50.35 -3.36 39.13
C TYR A 67 -48.89 -3.00 39.44
N ALA A 68 -48.07 -2.71 38.42
CA ALA A 68 -46.64 -2.43 38.58
C ALA A 68 -46.12 -1.44 37.52
N PRO A 69 -46.69 -0.22 37.44
CA PRO A 69 -46.44 0.69 36.33
C PRO A 69 -44.95 1.07 36.19
N GLN A 70 -44.27 1.32 37.32
CA GLN A 70 -42.84 1.67 37.32
C GLN A 70 -41.94 0.57 36.71
N VAL A 71 -42.32 -0.70 36.89
CA VAL A 71 -41.57 -1.84 36.33
C VAL A 71 -41.78 -1.92 34.82
N PHE A 72 -43.01 -1.74 34.36
CA PHE A 72 -43.31 -1.74 32.93
C PHE A 72 -42.75 -0.51 32.20
N ASP A 73 -42.80 0.67 32.81
CA ASP A 73 -42.14 1.88 32.30
C ASP A 73 -40.64 1.68 32.14
N THR A 74 -39.98 1.07 33.13
CA THR A 74 -38.54 0.81 33.06
C THR A 74 -38.20 -0.23 31.99
N GLY A 75 -38.96 -1.33 31.90
CA GLY A 75 -38.82 -2.31 30.82
C GLY A 75 -39.03 -1.68 29.45
N GLY A 76 -40.03 -0.81 29.32
CA GLY A 76 -40.32 -0.02 28.15
C GLY A 76 -39.17 0.92 27.76
N MET A 77 -38.57 1.61 28.72
CA MET A 77 -37.39 2.46 28.50
C MET A 77 -36.19 1.66 28.02
N ILE A 78 -35.96 0.46 28.57
CA ILE A 78 -34.89 -0.44 28.09
C ILE A 78 -35.15 -0.84 26.63
N ALA A 79 -36.37 -1.26 26.30
CA ALA A 79 -36.75 -1.60 24.93
C ALA A 79 -36.61 -0.40 23.97
N ALA A 80 -37.10 0.78 24.37
CA ALA A 80 -37.02 2.01 23.57
C ALA A 80 -35.58 2.48 23.36
N SER A 81 -34.73 2.40 24.39
CA SER A 81 -33.32 2.77 24.30
C SER A 81 -32.55 1.88 23.31
N SER A 82 -32.93 0.60 23.20
CA SER A 82 -32.36 -0.30 22.19
C SER A 82 -32.71 0.10 20.75
N GLY A 83 -33.92 0.63 20.53
CA GLY A 83 -34.33 1.20 19.24
C GLY A 83 -33.49 2.42 18.87
N LEU A 84 -33.28 3.34 19.82
CA LEU A 84 -32.41 4.51 19.61
C LEU A 84 -30.96 4.10 19.32
N LEU A 85 -30.43 3.11 20.05
CA LEU A 85 -29.10 2.56 19.81
C LEU A 85 -28.98 1.94 18.41
N ALA A 86 -30.00 1.20 17.97
CA ALA A 86 -30.02 0.60 16.65
C ALA A 86 -29.99 1.67 15.53
N VAL A 87 -30.72 2.76 15.70
CA VAL A 87 -30.69 3.91 14.77
C VAL A 87 -29.29 4.55 14.75
N ALA A 88 -28.69 4.79 15.91
CA ALA A 88 -27.34 5.37 15.98
C ALA A 88 -26.29 4.49 15.29
N VAL A 89 -26.35 3.18 15.51
CA VAL A 89 -25.47 2.19 14.86
C VAL A 89 -25.71 2.13 13.36
N ALA A 90 -26.96 2.20 12.90
CA ALA A 90 -27.29 2.27 11.47
C ALA A 90 -26.68 3.51 10.79
N ILE A 91 -26.79 4.67 11.43
CA ILE A 91 -26.19 5.93 10.94
C ILE A 91 -24.67 5.80 10.89
N ALA A 92 -24.04 5.30 11.95
CA ALA A 92 -22.58 5.13 12.02
C ALA A 92 -22.05 4.20 10.90
N MET A 93 -22.70 3.05 10.68
CA MET A 93 -22.33 2.13 9.60
C MET A 93 -22.54 2.75 8.21
N SER A 94 -23.60 3.53 8.02
CA SER A 94 -23.87 4.25 6.77
C SER A 94 -22.77 5.29 6.46
N VAL A 95 -22.35 6.07 7.47
CA VAL A 95 -21.26 7.05 7.34
C VAL A 95 -19.93 6.35 7.05
N TRP A 96 -19.62 5.27 7.77
CA TRP A 96 -18.39 4.51 7.56
C TRP A 96 -18.31 3.94 6.14
N ARG A 97 -19.41 3.35 5.64
CA ARG A 97 -19.49 2.85 4.27
C ARG A 97 -19.38 3.95 3.23
N SER A 98 -20.03 5.10 3.44
CA SER A 98 -19.96 6.24 2.52
C SER A 98 -18.51 6.71 2.31
N ARG A 99 -17.70 6.68 3.38
CA ARG A 99 -16.26 6.97 3.30
C ARG A 99 -15.50 5.94 2.44
N GLN A 100 -15.91 4.67 2.47
CA GLN A 100 -15.29 3.59 1.70
C GLN A 100 -15.70 3.62 0.22
N ALA A 101 -16.96 3.95 -0.08
CA ALA A 101 -17.51 4.03 -1.43
C ALA A 101 -16.98 5.22 -2.26
N ARG A 102 -16.32 6.20 -1.63
CA ARG A 102 -15.70 7.34 -2.32
C ARG A 102 -14.53 6.97 -3.24
N LYS A 103 -14.02 5.73 -3.21
CA LYS A 103 -13.02 5.24 -4.16
C LYS A 103 -13.68 4.68 -5.43
N VAL A 104 -14.26 5.57 -6.25
CA VAL A 104 -14.78 5.19 -7.57
C VAL A 104 -13.60 5.07 -8.53
N THR A 105 -13.22 3.85 -8.89
CA THR A 105 -12.04 3.54 -9.73
C THR A 105 -12.40 3.20 -11.18
N THR A 106 -13.57 3.62 -11.66
CA THR A 106 -14.11 3.22 -12.99
C THR A 106 -13.14 3.52 -14.14
N TYR A 107 -12.35 4.59 -14.04
CA TYR A 107 -11.37 5.00 -15.05
C TYR A 107 -9.91 4.84 -14.60
N GLY A 108 -9.68 4.07 -13.52
CA GLY A 108 -8.38 3.90 -12.91
C GLY A 108 -8.37 4.32 -11.44
N SER A 109 -7.41 3.77 -10.70
CA SER A 109 -7.20 4.04 -9.28
C SER A 109 -5.99 4.95 -9.02
N ALA A 110 -5.42 5.53 -10.08
CA ALA A 110 -4.27 6.41 -9.98
C ALA A 110 -4.67 7.66 -9.16
N ARG A 111 -3.88 7.93 -8.13
CA ARG A 111 -4.03 9.08 -7.25
C ARG A 111 -2.65 9.53 -6.79
N TRP A 112 -2.56 10.77 -6.32
CA TRP A 112 -1.38 11.20 -5.59
C TRP A 112 -1.19 10.34 -4.34
N ALA A 113 0.07 9.99 -4.07
CA ALA A 113 0.46 9.24 -2.89
C ALA A 113 0.22 10.09 -1.63
N ASP A 114 -0.25 9.44 -0.57
CA ASP A 114 -0.31 10.03 0.77
C ASP A 114 0.90 9.57 1.60
N ALA A 115 1.06 10.13 2.81
CA ALA A 115 2.19 9.78 3.68
C ALA A 115 2.22 8.29 4.06
N ALA A 116 1.08 7.59 4.08
CA ALA A 116 1.04 6.15 4.34
C ALA A 116 1.53 5.35 3.13
N ASP A 117 1.19 5.75 1.91
CA ASP A 117 1.73 5.14 0.68
C ASP A 117 3.24 5.32 0.59
N VAL A 118 3.74 6.53 0.87
CA VAL A 118 5.18 6.85 0.87
C VAL A 118 5.95 5.97 1.85
N ARG A 119 5.44 5.82 3.08
CA ARG A 119 6.03 4.92 4.09
C ARG A 119 5.96 3.46 3.66
N LYS A 120 4.82 3.02 3.12
CA LYS A 120 4.64 1.64 2.63
C LYS A 120 5.60 1.32 1.48
N ALA A 121 5.86 2.28 0.60
CA ALA A 121 6.81 2.17 -0.49
C ALA A 121 8.28 2.30 -0.03
N GLY A 122 8.53 2.57 1.26
CA GLY A 122 9.88 2.66 1.80
C GLY A 122 10.68 3.85 1.27
N LEU A 123 10.03 4.91 0.77
CA LEU A 123 10.73 5.99 0.07
C LEU A 123 11.46 6.97 1.00
N THR A 124 11.24 6.90 2.31
CA THR A 124 11.84 7.83 3.28
C THR A 124 13.16 7.34 3.85
N GLN A 125 13.72 6.27 3.29
CA GLN A 125 15.00 5.73 3.75
C GLN A 125 16.17 6.67 3.42
N PRO A 126 17.25 6.63 4.22
CA PRO A 126 18.40 7.53 4.03
C PRO A 126 19.18 7.22 2.75
N VAL A 127 19.13 5.98 2.26
CA VAL A 127 19.82 5.49 1.07
C VAL A 127 18.83 5.35 -0.08
N GLY A 128 19.30 5.61 -1.29
CA GLY A 128 18.52 5.40 -2.51
C GLY A 128 18.79 6.45 -3.59
N VAL A 129 18.33 6.17 -4.81
CA VAL A 129 18.24 7.15 -5.90
C VAL A 129 17.30 8.27 -5.48
N PHE A 130 17.74 9.51 -5.58
CA PHE A 130 16.97 10.66 -5.16
C PHE A 130 15.78 10.90 -6.10
N LEU A 131 14.57 10.93 -5.56
CA LEU A 131 13.34 11.14 -6.34
C LEU A 131 12.76 12.55 -6.16
N GLY A 132 12.91 13.14 -4.96
CA GLY A 132 12.37 14.44 -4.65
C GLY A 132 12.19 14.65 -3.14
N HIS A 133 11.21 15.47 -2.77
CA HIS A 133 10.83 15.68 -1.37
C HIS A 133 9.31 15.66 -1.23
N HIS A 134 8.84 15.17 -0.09
CA HIS A 134 7.44 15.25 0.32
C HIS A 134 7.42 15.81 1.75
N GLU A 135 6.74 16.95 1.92
CA GLU A 135 6.77 17.73 3.16
C GLU A 135 8.22 18.06 3.58
N SER A 136 8.69 17.51 4.70
CA SER A 136 10.04 17.69 5.24
C SER A 136 10.96 16.48 5.02
N GLN A 137 10.53 15.49 4.24
CA GLN A 137 11.30 14.26 4.01
C GLN A 137 11.75 14.14 2.55
N TYR A 138 13.02 13.77 2.38
CA TYR A 138 13.52 13.37 1.07
C TYR A 138 13.00 11.99 0.69
N LEU A 139 12.63 11.86 -0.58
CA LEU A 139 12.19 10.61 -1.18
C LEU A 139 13.35 9.98 -1.94
N ARG A 140 13.64 8.73 -1.63
CA ARG A 140 14.70 7.95 -2.25
C ARG A 140 14.23 6.53 -2.55
N HIS A 141 14.76 5.94 -3.61
CA HIS A 141 14.43 4.58 -4.02
C HIS A 141 15.68 3.69 -4.05
N GLU A 142 15.65 2.62 -3.26
CA GLU A 142 16.71 1.61 -3.17
C GLU A 142 16.16 0.22 -3.54
N GLY A 143 15.19 0.17 -4.46
CA GLY A 143 14.64 -1.08 -4.96
C GLY A 143 15.43 -1.63 -6.15
N PRO A 144 15.20 -2.90 -6.52
CA PRO A 144 15.79 -3.51 -7.72
C PRO A 144 15.21 -2.92 -9.03
N GLU A 145 14.16 -2.12 -8.95
CA GLU A 145 13.48 -1.56 -10.11
C GLU A 145 14.31 -0.47 -10.80
N HIS A 146 14.12 -0.35 -12.12
CA HIS A 146 14.73 0.72 -12.90
C HIS A 146 13.98 2.04 -12.74
N VAL A 147 14.72 3.14 -12.64
CA VAL A 147 14.17 4.50 -12.52
C VAL A 147 14.31 5.25 -13.85
N LEU A 148 13.18 5.69 -14.41
CA LEU A 148 13.13 6.55 -15.59
C LEU A 148 12.77 7.99 -15.19
N THR A 149 13.66 8.92 -15.49
CA THR A 149 13.41 10.36 -15.24
C THR A 149 13.05 11.07 -16.53
N PHE A 150 11.81 11.54 -16.63
CA PHE A 150 11.35 12.40 -17.72
C PHE A 150 11.44 13.88 -17.32
N ALA A 151 12.42 14.60 -17.86
CA ALA A 151 12.74 15.96 -17.43
C ALA A 151 13.24 16.84 -18.61
N PRO A 152 12.52 17.92 -18.99
CA PRO A 152 12.95 18.85 -20.03
C PRO A 152 14.30 19.53 -19.75
N THR A 153 14.87 20.22 -20.74
CA THR A 153 16.07 21.03 -20.49
C THR A 153 15.79 22.13 -19.44
N ARG A 154 16.79 22.42 -18.59
CA ARG A 154 16.69 23.40 -17.49
C ARG A 154 15.63 23.13 -16.42
N SER A 155 15.09 21.91 -16.34
CA SER A 155 14.15 21.47 -15.29
C SER A 155 14.81 21.08 -13.97
N GLY A 156 16.14 21.14 -13.89
CA GLY A 156 16.87 20.81 -12.67
C GLY A 156 17.19 19.32 -12.47
N LYS A 157 17.06 18.45 -13.50
CA LYS A 157 17.41 17.01 -13.37
C LYS A 157 18.81 16.75 -12.79
N GLY A 158 19.79 17.59 -13.13
CA GLY A 158 21.16 17.48 -12.62
C GLY A 158 21.23 17.76 -11.12
N VAL A 159 20.68 18.90 -10.68
CA VAL A 159 20.78 19.37 -9.30
C VAL A 159 19.80 18.68 -8.34
N GLY A 160 18.64 18.24 -8.82
CA GLY A 160 17.57 17.66 -7.98
C GLY A 160 17.59 16.14 -7.89
N LEU A 161 18.21 15.45 -8.87
CA LEU A 161 18.20 13.99 -8.94
C LEU A 161 19.61 13.42 -9.08
N VAL A 162 20.36 13.80 -10.11
CA VAL A 162 21.65 13.16 -10.44
C VAL A 162 22.73 13.45 -9.39
N VAL A 163 23.04 14.72 -9.13
CA VAL A 163 24.09 15.12 -8.19
C VAL A 163 23.79 14.64 -6.77
N PRO A 164 22.58 14.84 -6.19
CA PRO A 164 22.26 14.30 -4.87
C PRO A 164 22.39 12.78 -4.79
N THR A 165 21.99 12.05 -5.84
CA THR A 165 22.17 10.60 -5.91
C THR A 165 23.65 10.24 -5.88
N LEU A 166 24.49 10.84 -6.72
CA LEU A 166 25.92 10.54 -6.77
C LEU A 166 26.66 10.86 -5.46
N LEU A 167 26.20 11.86 -4.70
CA LEU A 167 26.77 12.24 -3.42
C LEU A 167 26.30 11.37 -2.24
N SER A 168 25.12 10.75 -2.34
CA SER A 168 24.53 9.95 -1.24
C SER A 168 24.51 8.44 -1.48
N TRP A 169 24.60 8.00 -2.73
CA TRP A 169 24.56 6.58 -3.10
C TRP A 169 25.86 5.87 -2.68
N PRO A 170 25.80 4.90 -1.75
CA PRO A 170 26.97 4.31 -1.12
C PRO A 170 27.68 3.29 -2.02
N ALA A 171 26.98 2.71 -3.00
CA ALA A 171 27.53 1.68 -3.86
C ALA A 171 28.22 2.24 -5.12
N SER A 172 28.80 1.34 -5.91
CA SER A 172 29.44 1.65 -7.18
C SER A 172 28.44 2.21 -8.19
N VAL A 173 28.92 3.13 -9.04
CA VAL A 173 28.14 3.77 -10.09
C VAL A 173 28.98 3.87 -11.36
N VAL A 174 28.35 3.64 -12.51
CA VAL A 174 28.89 3.96 -13.83
C VAL A 174 28.05 5.09 -14.40
N VAL A 175 28.70 6.19 -14.77
CA VAL A 175 28.00 7.42 -15.18
C VAL A 175 28.44 7.80 -16.58
N HIS A 176 27.49 7.82 -17.51
CA HIS A 176 27.72 8.42 -18.82
C HIS A 176 27.55 9.94 -18.73
N ASP A 177 28.67 10.66 -18.61
CA ASP A 177 28.71 12.10 -18.37
C ASP A 177 29.27 12.87 -19.56
N ILE A 178 28.45 13.06 -20.60
CA ILE A 178 28.84 13.75 -21.85
C ILE A 178 29.38 15.18 -21.58
N LYS A 179 28.95 15.82 -20.49
CA LYS A 179 29.31 17.20 -20.17
C LYS A 179 30.46 17.33 -19.15
N GLY A 180 30.79 16.26 -18.43
CA GLY A 180 31.78 16.30 -17.35
C GLY A 180 31.32 17.01 -16.06
N GLU A 181 30.05 17.43 -15.99
CA GLU A 181 29.50 18.17 -14.83
C GLU A 181 29.41 17.26 -13.59
N ASN A 182 29.01 15.99 -13.79
CA ASN A 182 28.87 15.05 -12.69
C ASN A 182 30.24 14.68 -12.11
N TRP A 183 31.23 14.44 -12.97
CA TRP A 183 32.60 14.19 -12.52
C TRP A 183 33.13 15.37 -11.70
N THR A 184 33.05 16.58 -12.26
CA THR A 184 33.57 17.80 -11.63
C THR A 184 32.95 18.05 -10.26
N LEU A 185 31.64 17.85 -10.13
CA LEU A 185 30.91 18.14 -8.89
C LEU A 185 31.02 17.03 -7.83
N THR A 186 31.18 15.77 -8.22
CA THR A 186 30.95 14.64 -7.30
C THR A 186 32.16 13.74 -7.09
N ALA A 187 33.12 13.68 -8.03
CA ALA A 187 34.23 12.74 -7.95
C ALA A 187 35.11 12.95 -6.71
N GLY A 188 35.35 14.21 -6.31
CA GLY A 188 36.14 14.54 -5.13
C GLY A 188 35.47 14.19 -3.79
N TRP A 189 34.14 14.13 -3.74
CA TRP A 189 33.43 13.59 -2.56
C TRP A 189 33.46 12.06 -2.56
N ARG A 190 33.13 11.46 -3.72
CA ARG A 190 33.11 10.00 -3.86
C ARG A 190 34.47 9.36 -3.63
N SER A 191 35.56 10.03 -3.99
CA SER A 191 36.93 9.53 -3.78
C SER A 191 37.31 9.32 -2.31
N ARG A 192 36.51 9.87 -1.37
CA ARG A 192 36.69 9.65 0.08
C ARG A 192 36.28 8.25 0.53
N PHE A 193 35.43 7.56 -0.24
CA PHE A 193 34.91 6.24 0.12
C PHE A 193 34.86 5.24 -1.03
N SER A 194 35.17 5.66 -2.26
CA SER A 194 35.18 4.83 -3.46
C SER A 194 36.40 5.14 -4.31
N HIS A 195 36.82 4.17 -5.14
CA HIS A 195 37.74 4.45 -6.24
C HIS A 195 36.98 5.13 -7.37
N CYS A 196 37.47 6.28 -7.86
CA CYS A 196 36.84 7.05 -8.93
C CYS A 196 37.78 7.13 -10.14
N LEU A 197 37.30 6.65 -11.29
CA LEU A 197 38.05 6.68 -12.55
C LEU A 197 37.28 7.53 -13.57
N LEU A 198 38.00 8.42 -14.25
CA LEU A 198 37.48 9.15 -15.40
C LEU A 198 37.99 8.47 -16.67
N PHE A 199 37.08 7.98 -17.49
CA PHE A 199 37.37 7.52 -18.84
C PHE A 199 36.86 8.53 -19.87
N ASN A 200 37.80 9.19 -20.54
CA ASN A 200 37.62 10.14 -21.61
C ASN A 200 38.78 9.94 -22.61
N PRO A 201 38.55 9.24 -23.74
CA PRO A 201 39.62 8.86 -24.66
C PRO A 201 40.31 10.05 -25.33
N THR A 202 39.73 11.26 -25.25
CA THR A 202 40.35 12.48 -25.79
C THR A 202 41.17 13.26 -24.76
N ASP A 203 41.16 12.85 -23.50
CA ASP A 203 41.91 13.50 -22.42
C ASP A 203 43.14 12.67 -22.05
N ALA A 204 44.33 13.26 -22.23
CA ALA A 204 45.60 12.61 -21.92
C ALA A 204 45.77 12.25 -20.43
N LYS A 205 44.98 12.86 -19.53
CA LYS A 205 44.98 12.57 -18.09
C LYS A 205 43.95 11.53 -17.68
N SER A 206 43.16 11.02 -18.62
CA SER A 206 42.13 10.01 -18.35
C SER A 206 42.76 8.66 -18.00
N ALA A 207 42.00 7.83 -17.28
CA ALA A 207 42.31 6.42 -17.14
C ALA A 207 42.42 5.74 -18.51
N ALA A 208 43.43 4.89 -18.67
CA ALA A 208 43.55 4.04 -19.85
C ALA A 208 42.65 2.81 -19.71
N TYR A 209 42.04 2.39 -20.82
CA TYR A 209 41.25 1.16 -20.88
C TYR A 209 41.63 0.36 -22.11
N ASN A 210 41.85 -0.94 -21.91
CA ASN A 210 42.08 -1.89 -22.98
C ASN A 210 41.14 -3.09 -22.78
N PRO A 211 40.07 -3.24 -23.58
CA PRO A 211 39.11 -4.33 -23.43
C PRO A 211 39.74 -5.72 -23.60
N LEU A 212 40.88 -5.83 -24.28
CA LEU A 212 41.59 -7.09 -24.44
C LEU A 212 42.20 -7.60 -23.13
N LEU A 213 42.41 -6.73 -22.14
CA LEU A 213 42.86 -7.13 -20.81
C LEU A 213 41.76 -7.84 -20.00
N GLU A 214 40.49 -7.70 -20.40
CA GLU A 214 39.36 -8.38 -19.76
C GLU A 214 39.20 -9.84 -20.23
N VAL A 215 39.97 -10.28 -21.22
CA VAL A 215 39.95 -11.66 -21.72
C VAL A 215 40.68 -12.58 -20.75
N ARG A 216 39.91 -13.42 -20.04
CA ARG A 216 40.47 -14.38 -19.08
C ARG A 216 40.93 -15.64 -19.81
N ARG A 217 42.23 -15.95 -19.69
CA ARG A 217 42.83 -17.16 -20.28
C ARG A 217 42.22 -18.45 -19.72
N GLY A 218 42.15 -19.48 -20.56
CA GLY A 218 41.65 -20.81 -20.20
C GLY A 218 40.17 -21.01 -20.57
N ALA A 219 39.38 -21.58 -19.66
CA ALA A 219 38.02 -22.03 -19.98
C ALA A 219 37.04 -20.92 -20.42
N HIS A 220 37.34 -19.65 -20.13
CA HIS A 220 36.49 -18.50 -20.48
C HIS A 220 36.96 -17.73 -21.71
N GLU A 221 38.14 -18.07 -22.25
CA GLU A 221 38.84 -17.24 -23.23
C GLU A 221 38.03 -17.02 -24.51
N VAL A 222 37.48 -18.09 -25.10
CA VAL A 222 36.65 -18.02 -26.31
C VAL A 222 35.42 -17.13 -26.08
N ARG A 223 34.74 -17.31 -24.94
CA ARG A 223 33.54 -16.53 -24.60
C ARG A 223 33.87 -15.05 -24.40
N ASP A 224 34.97 -14.76 -23.70
CA ASP A 224 35.36 -13.38 -23.40
C ASP A 224 35.81 -12.66 -24.70
N VAL A 225 36.53 -13.34 -25.60
CA VAL A 225 36.86 -12.82 -26.94
C VAL A 225 35.60 -12.57 -27.77
N GLN A 226 34.66 -13.50 -27.78
CA GLN A 226 33.36 -13.33 -28.45
C GLN A 226 32.59 -12.12 -27.91
N ASN A 227 32.53 -11.94 -26.60
CA ASN A 227 31.88 -10.78 -25.99
C ASN A 227 32.54 -9.45 -26.43
N VAL A 228 33.87 -9.39 -26.46
CA VAL A 228 34.60 -8.20 -26.94
C VAL A 228 34.31 -7.96 -28.43
N ALA A 229 34.37 -9.00 -29.25
CA ALA A 229 34.07 -8.91 -30.68
C ALA A 229 32.62 -8.47 -30.95
N ASP A 230 31.66 -9.01 -30.22
CA ASP A 230 30.24 -8.62 -30.32
C ASP A 230 30.02 -7.16 -29.95
N ILE A 231 30.63 -6.67 -28.85
CA ILE A 231 30.53 -5.25 -28.45
C ILE A 231 31.12 -4.33 -29.55
N LEU A 232 32.19 -4.75 -30.21
CA LEU A 232 32.85 -3.95 -31.25
C LEU A 232 32.11 -3.97 -32.59
N VAL A 233 31.51 -5.10 -32.95
CA VAL A 233 30.86 -5.31 -34.25
C VAL A 233 29.38 -4.92 -34.22
N ASP A 234 28.72 -5.07 -33.07
CA ASP A 234 27.28 -4.85 -32.90
C ASP A 234 27.00 -3.98 -31.64
N PRO A 235 27.41 -2.70 -31.67
CA PRO A 235 27.29 -1.81 -30.51
C PRO A 235 25.82 -1.53 -30.12
N ASP A 236 24.88 -1.71 -31.05
CA ASP A 236 23.45 -1.50 -30.84
C ASP A 236 22.72 -2.76 -30.33
N GLY A 237 23.40 -3.91 -30.29
CA GLY A 237 22.82 -5.20 -29.86
C GLY A 237 21.67 -5.68 -30.75
N ALA A 238 21.65 -5.25 -32.01
CA ALA A 238 20.58 -5.55 -32.96
C ALA A 238 20.85 -6.89 -33.68
N LEU A 239 20.90 -7.97 -32.89
CA LEU A 239 21.24 -9.33 -33.33
C LEU A 239 20.46 -9.81 -34.58
N GLU A 240 19.22 -9.35 -34.76
CA GLU A 240 18.35 -9.75 -35.88
C GLU A 240 18.67 -9.05 -37.21
N ARG A 241 19.50 -8.00 -37.22
CA ARG A 241 19.80 -7.17 -38.41
C ARG A 241 21.28 -7.11 -38.76
N ARG A 242 22.08 -8.12 -38.41
CA ARG A 242 23.49 -8.13 -38.81
C ARG A 242 23.63 -8.18 -40.33
N ASN A 243 24.14 -7.11 -40.92
CA ASN A 243 24.44 -7.03 -42.35
C ASN A 243 25.65 -7.93 -42.72
N HIS A 244 25.91 -8.12 -44.01
CA HIS A 244 27.01 -8.97 -44.48
C HIS A 244 28.37 -8.55 -43.90
N TRP A 245 28.61 -7.25 -43.78
CA TRP A 245 29.88 -6.70 -43.28
C TRP A 245 30.07 -6.96 -41.79
N GLU A 246 29.03 -6.81 -40.98
CA GLU A 246 29.06 -7.12 -39.55
C GLU A 246 29.34 -8.61 -39.32
N LYS A 247 28.66 -9.51 -40.06
CA LYS A 247 28.89 -10.96 -39.96
C LYS A 247 30.33 -11.35 -40.32
N THR A 248 30.85 -10.77 -41.40
CA THR A 248 32.21 -11.07 -41.88
C THR A 248 33.26 -10.47 -40.95
N SER A 249 32.99 -9.30 -40.37
CA SER A 249 33.89 -8.66 -39.38
C SER A 249 33.95 -9.44 -38.08
N HIS A 250 32.82 -9.97 -37.60
CA HIS A 250 32.81 -10.86 -36.43
C HIS A 250 33.63 -12.13 -36.67
N ALA A 251 33.44 -12.79 -37.82
CA ALA A 251 34.20 -14.00 -38.18
C ALA A 251 35.71 -13.75 -38.38
N LEU A 252 36.12 -12.50 -38.61
CA LEU A 252 37.54 -12.13 -38.66
C LEU A 252 38.14 -11.98 -37.25
N LEU A 253 37.34 -11.54 -36.28
CA LEU A 253 37.79 -11.23 -34.91
C LEU A 253 37.76 -12.42 -33.95
N VAL A 254 36.98 -13.47 -34.27
CA VAL A 254 36.75 -14.68 -33.45
C VAL A 254 37.16 -15.92 -34.24
#